data_AF-A0A800HA65-F1
#
_entry.id   AF-A0A800HA65-F1
#
_cell.length_a   1.000
_cell.length_b   1.000
_cell.length_c   1.000
_cell.angle_alpha   90.00
_cell.angle_beta   90.00
_cell.angle_gamma   90.00
#
_symmetry.space_group_name_H-M   'P 1'
#
loop_
_entity.id
_entity.type
_entity.pdbx_description
1 polymer ?
#
loop_
_entity_poly.entity_id
_entity_poly.type
_entity_poly.pdbx_seq_one_letter_code
_entity_poly.pdbx_strand_id
1 'polypeptide(L)'
;MSKIQKGKSPEINLEPEMNQPQNGFKVTLQKPSKIKSNLDIHVIGQDGAKKAIAVAVYNHYKRIIHQAYHSDVEIDKSNILLIGSTGTGKTLIAKTLARFLSVPFAIADATTLTEAGYVGEDVENILVRLLQVSNYNIAAA
;
A
#
# COMPACT_ATOMS: atom_id res chain seq x y z
N MET A 1 37.98 -18.94 52.96
CA MET A 1 36.74 -19.76 52.95
C MET A 1 35.54 -18.84 52.72
N SER A 2 34.75 -19.13 51.68
CA SER A 2 33.35 -18.70 51.41
C SER A 2 32.92 -17.26 51.72
N LYS A 3 32.63 -16.45 50.67
CA LYS A 3 31.38 -15.67 50.54
C LYS A 3 31.02 -15.45 49.07
N ILE A 4 29.91 -16.06 48.62
CA ILE A 4 29.24 -15.74 47.35
C ILE A 4 28.48 -14.43 47.54
N GLN A 5 28.85 -13.37 46.82
CA GLN A 5 28.01 -12.19 46.65
C GLN A 5 27.22 -12.38 45.34
N LYS A 6 25.92 -12.69 45.43
CA LYS A 6 25.03 -12.80 44.27
C LYS A 6 23.96 -11.72 44.35
N GLY A 7 24.32 -10.53 43.88
CA GLY A 7 23.46 -9.38 43.64
C GLY A 7 23.86 -8.66 42.34
N LYS A 8 24.34 -9.41 41.34
CA LYS A 8 24.62 -8.89 40.00
C LYS A 8 23.34 -8.96 39.18
N SER A 9 22.67 -7.82 39.02
CA SER A 9 21.65 -7.61 38.00
C SER A 9 22.25 -8.00 36.64
N PRO A 10 21.52 -8.73 35.77
CA PRO A 10 22.02 -9.00 34.43
C PRO A 10 22.21 -7.67 33.70
N GLU A 11 23.47 -7.39 33.30
CA GLU A 11 23.80 -6.30 32.39
C GLU A 11 23.17 -6.65 31.04
N ILE A 12 22.02 -6.03 30.75
CA ILE A 12 21.40 -6.10 29.44
C ILE A 12 22.24 -5.20 28.55
N ASN A 13 23.00 -5.78 27.63
CA ASN A 13 23.72 -5.05 26.59
C ASN A 13 22.70 -4.23 25.79
N LEU A 14 22.55 -2.96 26.15
CA LEU A 14 21.96 -1.93 25.31
C LEU A 14 22.98 -1.58 24.23
N GLU A 15 23.26 -2.54 23.35
CA GLU A 15 23.77 -2.17 22.05
C GLU A 15 22.64 -1.39 21.36
N PRO A 16 22.88 -0.17 20.86
CA PRO A 16 21.89 0.51 20.05
C PRO A 16 21.68 -0.39 18.83
N GLU A 17 20.50 -1.02 18.72
CA GLU A 17 20.11 -1.71 17.51
C GLU A 17 20.45 -0.79 16.35
N MET A 18 21.37 -1.26 15.49
CA MET A 18 21.82 -0.54 14.32
C MET A 18 20.57 -0.02 13.62
N ASN A 19 20.41 1.31 13.60
CA ASN A 19 19.57 2.02 12.65
C ASN A 19 20.12 1.67 11.27
N GLN A 20 19.75 0.50 10.74
CA GLN A 20 19.72 0.29 9.32
C GLN A 20 18.78 1.39 8.82
N PRO A 21 19.22 2.29 7.93
CA PRO A 21 18.30 3.22 7.31
C PRO A 21 17.31 2.34 6.55
N GLN A 22 16.13 2.13 7.15
CA GLN A 22 15.01 1.61 6.42
C GLN A 22 14.82 2.63 5.29
N ASN A 23 15.21 2.27 4.07
CA ASN A 23 14.75 2.92 2.85
C ASN A 23 13.26 2.63 2.72
N GLY A 24 12.50 3.07 3.73
CA GLY A 24 11.07 2.97 3.82
C GLY A 24 10.50 3.94 2.82
N PHE A 25 9.55 3.42 2.05
CA PHE A 25 8.74 4.18 1.12
C PHE A 25 8.14 5.39 1.83
N LYS A 26 8.71 6.59 1.60
CA LYS A 26 8.20 7.86 2.14
C LYS A 26 6.94 8.27 1.39
N VAL A 27 5.83 7.59 1.68
CA VAL A 27 4.53 8.11 1.26
C VAL A 27 4.20 9.29 2.14
N THR A 28 4.35 10.48 1.57
CA THR A 28 3.79 11.67 2.20
C THR A 28 2.28 11.52 2.18
N LEU A 29 1.67 11.32 3.35
CA LEU A 29 0.23 11.16 3.50
C LEU A 29 -0.50 12.37 2.92
N GLN A 30 -1.07 12.22 1.73
CA GLN A 30 -1.78 13.29 1.04
C GLN A 30 -3.19 13.41 1.59
N LYS A 31 -3.63 14.63 1.93
CA LYS A 31 -5.00 14.87 2.38
C LYS A 31 -5.99 14.45 1.27
N PRO A 32 -7.16 13.87 1.60
CA PRO A 32 -8.15 13.47 0.60
C PRO A 32 -8.53 14.59 -0.37
N SER A 33 -8.65 15.83 0.12
CA SER A 33 -8.93 17.00 -0.73
C SER A 33 -7.85 17.20 -1.81
N LYS A 34 -6.58 16.98 -1.48
CA LYS A 34 -5.46 17.15 -2.43
C LYS A 34 -5.48 16.04 -3.50
N ILE A 35 -5.76 14.80 -3.09
CA ILE A 35 -5.93 13.67 -4.02
C ILE A 35 -7.08 13.95 -4.99
N LYS A 36 -8.23 14.38 -4.46
CA LYS A 36 -9.42 14.73 -5.26
C LYS A 36 -9.12 15.86 -6.25
N SER A 37 -8.45 16.92 -5.80
CA SER A 37 -8.05 18.03 -6.68
C SER A 37 -7.07 17.61 -7.78
N ASN A 38 -6.17 16.67 -7.53
CA ASN A 38 -5.31 16.16 -8.60
C ASN A 38 -6.11 15.33 -9.62
N LEU A 39 -7.03 14.48 -9.15
CA LEU A 39 -7.92 13.73 -10.03
C LEU A 39 -8.83 14.65 -10.87
N ASP A 40 -9.25 15.80 -10.32
CA ASP A 40 -10.06 16.80 -11.04
C ASP A 40 -9.37 17.35 -12.30
N ILE A 41 -8.04 17.41 -12.33
CA ILE A 41 -7.27 17.91 -13.48
C ILE A 41 -7.43 17.00 -14.71
N HIS A 42 -7.59 15.69 -14.46
CA HIS A 42 -7.57 14.67 -15.51
C HIS A 42 -8.94 14.01 -15.75
N VAL A 43 -9.82 14.02 -14.75
CA VAL A 43 -11.12 13.33 -14.78
C VAL A 43 -12.25 14.30 -14.48
N ILE A 44 -12.98 14.64 -15.54
CA ILE A 44 -14.10 15.58 -15.50
C ILE A 44 -15.37 14.88 -14.96
N GLY A 45 -16.07 15.52 -14.04
CA GLY A 45 -17.24 14.94 -13.35
C GLY A 45 -16.85 13.79 -12.40
N GLN A 46 -17.76 12.84 -12.15
CA GLN A 46 -17.51 11.67 -11.28
C GLN A 46 -17.10 12.03 -9.83
N ASP A 47 -17.62 13.11 -9.28
CA ASP A 47 -17.20 13.63 -7.97
C ASP A 47 -17.37 12.64 -6.82
N GLY A 48 -18.45 11.84 -6.84
CA GLY A 48 -18.68 10.78 -5.86
C GLY A 48 -17.56 9.73 -5.85
N ALA A 49 -17.17 9.25 -7.03
CA ALA A 49 -16.09 8.27 -7.18
C ALA A 49 -14.73 8.87 -6.76
N LYS A 50 -14.41 10.10 -7.21
CA LYS A 50 -13.16 10.77 -6.83
C LYS A 50 -13.04 10.98 -5.32
N LYS A 51 -14.14 11.37 -4.65
CA LYS A 51 -14.17 11.52 -3.18
C LYS A 51 -13.96 10.19 -2.47
N ALA A 52 -14.68 9.13 -2.88
CA ALA A 52 -14.56 7.81 -2.29
C ALA A 52 -13.12 7.26 -2.40
N ILE A 53 -12.52 7.36 -3.58
CA ILE A 53 -11.14 6.92 -3.83
C ILE A 53 -10.15 7.73 -3.00
N ALA A 54 -10.29 9.05 -2.94
CA ALA A 54 -9.41 9.90 -2.15
C ALA A 54 -9.41 9.52 -0.66
N VAL A 55 -10.58 9.19 -0.10
CA VAL A 55 -10.70 8.73 1.30
C VAL A 55 -10.11 7.33 1.47
N ALA A 56 -10.43 6.39 0.58
CA ALA A 56 -9.94 5.02 0.66
C ALA A 56 -8.41 4.95 0.59
N VAL A 57 -7.77 5.73 -0.28
CA VAL A 57 -6.31 5.82 -0.40
C VAL A 57 -5.68 6.44 0.85
N TYR A 58 -6.26 7.52 1.36
CA TYR A 58 -5.79 8.13 2.60
C TYR A 58 -5.83 7.13 3.76
N ASN A 59 -6.94 6.39 3.89
CA ASN A 59 -7.10 5.35 4.90
C ASN A 59 -6.13 4.18 4.68
N HIS A 60 -5.88 3.79 3.43
CA HIS A 60 -4.92 2.75 3.08
C HIS A 60 -3.51 3.07 3.60
N TYR A 61 -3.03 4.30 3.40
CA TYR A 61 -1.73 4.71 3.93
C TYR A 61 -1.74 4.89 5.44
N LYS A 62 -2.82 5.41 6.02
CA LYS A 62 -2.98 5.46 7.48
C LYS A 62 -2.87 4.07 8.10
N ARG A 63 -3.49 3.07 7.49
CA ARG A 63 -3.43 1.67 7.92
C ARG A 63 -2.00 1.12 7.85
N ILE A 64 -1.28 1.34 6.74
CA ILE A 64 0.12 0.90 6.59
C ILE A 64 1.00 1.53 7.69
N ILE A 65 0.86 2.84 7.91
CA ILE A 65 1.60 3.56 8.95
C ILE A 65 1.26 3.00 10.34
N HIS A 66 -0.02 2.75 10.62
CA HIS A 66 -0.47 2.21 11.90
C HIS A 66 0.08 0.80 12.19
N GLN A 67 0.15 -0.06 11.16
CA GLN A 67 0.74 -1.40 11.27
C GLN A 67 2.22 -1.36 11.69
N ALA A 68 2.96 -0.30 11.33
CA ALA A 68 4.34 -0.13 11.76
C ALA A 68 4.48 0.22 13.26
N TYR A 69 3.40 0.64 13.93
CA TYR A 69 3.42 1.05 15.35
C TYR A 69 2.92 -0.04 16.32
N HIS A 70 2.75 -1.29 15.87
CA HIS A 70 2.39 -2.45 16.72
C HIS A 70 1.22 -2.21 17.69
N SER A 71 0.14 -1.60 17.20
CA SER A 71 -1.10 -1.45 17.95
C SER A 71 -1.88 -2.78 18.04
N ASP A 72 -2.55 -3.04 19.16
CA ASP A 72 -3.47 -4.18 19.33
C ASP A 72 -4.78 -4.06 18.50
N VAL A 73 -4.97 -2.95 17.79
CA VAL A 73 -6.16 -2.70 16.98
C VAL A 73 -5.90 -3.05 15.52
N GLU A 74 -6.58 -4.08 15.03
CA GLU A 74 -6.58 -4.45 13.62
C GLU A 74 -7.47 -3.50 12.81
N ILE A 75 -6.92 -2.95 11.72
CA ILE A 75 -7.63 -2.06 10.81
C ILE A 75 -7.81 -2.79 9.47
N ASP A 76 -9.07 -2.94 9.04
CA ASP A 76 -9.42 -3.58 7.79
C ASP A 76 -8.97 -2.81 6.54
N LYS A 77 -8.68 -3.56 5.47
CA LYS A 77 -8.33 -3.01 4.16
C LYS A 77 -9.57 -2.48 3.43
N SER A 78 -9.55 -1.21 3.05
CA SER A 78 -10.59 -0.60 2.20
C SER A 78 -10.32 -0.86 0.71
N ASN A 79 -10.81 -1.98 0.19
CA ASN A 79 -10.83 -2.24 -1.26
C ASN A 79 -11.96 -1.43 -1.93
N ILE A 80 -11.83 -1.16 -3.23
CA ILE A 80 -12.76 -0.31 -3.98
C ILE A 80 -13.32 -1.09 -5.17
N LEU A 81 -14.64 -1.03 -5.35
CA LEU A 81 -15.33 -1.47 -6.57
C LEU A 81 -15.84 -0.24 -7.33
N LEU A 82 -15.42 -0.07 -8.59
CA LEU A 82 -15.85 1.04 -9.43
C LEU A 82 -16.89 0.57 -10.46
N ILE A 83 -18.12 1.06 -10.33
CA ILE A 83 -19.24 0.72 -11.21
C ILE A 83 -19.55 1.92 -12.11
N GLY A 84 -19.75 1.66 -13.40
CA GLY A 84 -20.20 2.67 -14.37
C GLY A 84 -20.03 2.20 -15.81
N SER A 85 -20.68 2.90 -16.75
CA SER A 85 -20.65 2.59 -18.18
C SER A 85 -19.24 2.58 -18.79
N THR A 86 -19.09 2.03 -19.99
CA THR A 86 -17.82 2.11 -20.72
C THR A 86 -17.47 3.58 -21.01
N GLY A 87 -16.17 3.89 -21.10
CA GLY A 87 -15.69 5.25 -21.43
C GLY A 87 -15.80 6.32 -20.32
N THR A 88 -16.35 6.02 -19.14
CA THR A 88 -16.53 7.01 -18.06
C THR A 88 -15.27 7.35 -17.25
N GLY A 89 -14.10 6.85 -17.64
CA GLY A 89 -12.82 7.19 -17.02
C GLY A 89 -12.39 6.30 -15.85
N LYS A 90 -13.04 5.15 -15.59
CA LYS A 90 -12.64 4.20 -14.52
C LYS A 90 -11.14 3.87 -14.53
N THR A 91 -10.62 3.42 -15.68
CA THR A 91 -9.20 3.10 -15.85
C THR A 91 -8.31 4.34 -15.77
N LEU A 92 -8.79 5.49 -16.24
CA LEU A 92 -8.03 6.75 -16.20
C LEU A 92 -7.84 7.24 -14.76
N ILE A 93 -8.85 7.08 -13.90
CA ILE A 93 -8.75 7.41 -12.48
C ILE A 93 -7.63 6.60 -11.82
N ALA A 94 -7.63 5.27 -11.99
CA ALA A 94 -6.63 4.40 -11.38
C ALA A 94 -5.21 4.73 -11.85
N LYS A 95 -5.01 4.90 -13.16
CA LYS A 95 -3.71 5.30 -13.73
C LYS A 95 -3.23 6.67 -13.24
N THR A 96 -4.13 7.64 -13.14
CA THR A 96 -3.80 9.01 -12.71
C THR A 96 -3.42 9.02 -11.23
N LEU A 97 -4.17 8.30 -10.41
CA LEU A 97 -3.89 8.15 -8.99
C LEU A 97 -2.50 7.54 -8.75
N ALA A 98 -2.17 6.46 -9.46
CA ALA A 98 -0.87 5.81 -9.35
C ALA A 98 0.29 6.75 -9.70
N ARG A 99 0.15 7.52 -10.81
CA ARG A 99 1.13 8.53 -11.21
C ARG A 99 1.28 9.65 -10.19
N PHE A 100 0.17 10.11 -9.61
CA PHE A 100 0.19 11.18 -8.61
C PHE A 100 0.90 10.78 -7.33
N LEU A 101 0.72 9.52 -6.91
CA LEU A 101 1.32 8.99 -5.69
C LEU A 101 2.72 8.41 -5.92
N SER A 102 3.18 8.31 -7.17
CA SER A 102 4.44 7.68 -7.56
C SER A 102 4.59 6.26 -7.00
N VAL A 103 3.53 5.46 -7.09
CA VAL A 103 3.49 4.07 -6.60
C VAL A 103 3.56 3.09 -7.76
N PRO A 104 4.13 1.88 -7.55
CA PRO A 104 3.99 0.78 -8.48
C PRO A 104 2.52 0.47 -8.74
N PHE A 105 2.19 0.16 -9.99
CA PHE A 105 0.81 -0.04 -10.41
C PHE A 105 0.74 -1.11 -11.50
N ALA A 106 -0.05 -2.14 -11.23
CA ALA A 106 -0.33 -3.22 -12.18
C ALA A 106 -1.80 -3.15 -12.62
N ILE A 107 -2.03 -3.47 -13.90
CA ILE A 107 -3.38 -3.59 -14.48
C ILE A 107 -3.54 -5.05 -14.86
N ALA A 108 -4.69 -5.62 -14.52
CA ALA A 108 -5.07 -6.97 -14.87
C ALA A 108 -6.49 -6.98 -15.43
N ASP A 109 -6.77 -7.89 -16.37
CA ASP A 109 -8.11 -8.18 -16.87
C ASP A 109 -8.63 -9.42 -16.17
N ALA A 110 -9.78 -9.32 -15.51
CA ALA A 110 -10.36 -10.46 -14.82
C ALA A 110 -10.88 -11.55 -15.78
N THR A 111 -11.17 -11.20 -17.04
CA THR A 111 -11.68 -12.16 -18.03
C THR A 111 -10.63 -13.15 -18.50
N THR A 112 -9.35 -12.84 -18.32
CA THR A 112 -8.23 -13.72 -18.70
C THR A 112 -7.78 -14.61 -17.54
N LEU A 113 -8.30 -14.40 -16.32
CA LEU A 113 -7.95 -15.18 -15.15
C LEU A 113 -8.77 -16.47 -15.10
N THR A 114 -8.08 -17.59 -14.88
CA THR A 114 -8.72 -18.91 -14.79
C THR A 114 -8.32 -19.61 -13.50
N GLU A 115 -9.12 -20.60 -13.09
CA GLU A 115 -8.78 -21.47 -11.97
C GLU A 115 -7.48 -22.25 -12.25
N ALA A 116 -6.76 -22.63 -11.19
CA ALA A 116 -5.56 -23.44 -11.29
C ALA A 116 -5.83 -24.73 -12.06
N GLY A 117 -4.93 -25.06 -13.00
CA GLY A 117 -5.06 -26.24 -13.85
C GLY A 117 -5.89 -26.04 -15.13
N TYR A 118 -6.42 -24.84 -15.37
CA TYR A 118 -7.03 -24.46 -16.66
C TYR A 118 -6.10 -23.56 -17.49
N VAL A 119 -6.37 -23.50 -18.80
CA VAL A 119 -5.60 -22.66 -19.73
C VAL A 119 -6.03 -21.19 -19.56
N GLY A 120 -5.14 -20.37 -18.97
CA GLY A 120 -5.36 -18.94 -18.75
C GLY A 120 -4.25 -18.29 -17.93
N GLU A 121 -4.44 -17.04 -17.53
CA GLU A 121 -3.48 -16.31 -16.68
C GLU A 121 -3.74 -16.59 -15.19
N ASP A 122 -2.69 -16.89 -14.42
CA ASP A 122 -2.79 -17.06 -12.96
C ASP A 122 -2.91 -15.70 -12.25
N VAL A 123 -3.64 -15.66 -11.13
CA VAL A 123 -3.70 -14.50 -10.23
C VAL A 123 -2.32 -14.10 -9.69
N GLU A 124 -1.40 -15.05 -9.53
CA GLU A 124 -0.03 -14.77 -9.06
C GLU A 124 0.75 -13.88 -10.04
N ASN A 125 0.46 -13.96 -11.34
CA ASN A 125 1.11 -13.13 -12.35
C ASN A 125 0.84 -11.63 -12.15
N ILE A 126 -0.27 -11.27 -11.52
CA ILE A 126 -0.58 -9.87 -11.17
C ILE A 126 0.44 -9.34 -10.16
N LEU A 127 0.78 -10.15 -9.16
CA LEU A 127 1.78 -9.80 -8.14
C LEU A 127 3.19 -9.77 -8.73
N VAL A 128 3.52 -10.73 -9.60
CA VAL A 128 4.81 -10.74 -10.32
C VAL A 128 4.98 -9.46 -11.14
N ARG A 129 3.96 -9.03 -11.88
CA ARG A 129 3.98 -7.76 -12.63
C ARG A 129 4.15 -6.56 -11.71
N LEU A 130 3.45 -6.52 -10.57
CA LEU A 130 3.58 -5.43 -9.61
C LEU A 130 5.01 -5.35 -9.04
N LEU A 131 5.59 -6.50 -8.69
CA LEU A 131 6.95 -6.61 -8.17
C LEU A 131 8.01 -6.22 -9.22
N GLN A 132 7.79 -6.57 -10.48
CA GLN A 132 8.65 -6.12 -11.58
C GLN A 132 8.62 -4.60 -11.73
N VAL A 133 7.43 -3.99 -11.69
CA VAL A 133 7.27 -2.53 -11.76
C VAL A 133 7.87 -1.82 -10.52
N SER A 134 7.93 -2.50 -9.38
CA SER A 134 8.59 -1.99 -8.17
C SER A 134 10.11 -2.23 -8.16
N ASN A 135 10.72 -2.71 -9.25
CA ASN A 135 12.12 -3.12 -9.32
C ASN A 135 12.51 -4.11 -8.21
N TYR A 136 11.61 -5.06 -7.92
CA TYR A 136 11.76 -6.07 -6.87
C TYR A 136 11.90 -5.50 -5.45
N ASN A 137 11.49 -4.23 -5.23
CA ASN A 137 11.47 -3.62 -3.92
C ASN A 137 10.15 -3.92 -3.21
N ILE A 138 10.21 -4.76 -2.18
CA ILE A 138 9.05 -5.16 -1.37
C ILE A 138 8.45 -3.97 -0.60
N ALA A 139 9.28 -3.03 -0.13
CA ALA A 139 8.78 -1.87 0.61
C ALA A 139 8.08 -0.84 -0.30
N ALA A 140 8.37 -0.87 -1.61
CA ALA A 140 7.76 0.00 -2.59
C ALA A 140 6.55 -0.64 -3.30
N ALA A 141 6.46 -1.97 -3.35
CA ALA A 141 5.38 -2.75 -3.97
C ALA A 141 4.08 -2.66 -3.16
#